data_AF-A0A957P3I0-F1
#
_entry.id   AF-A0A957P3I0-F1
#
_cell.length_a   1.000
_cell.length_b   1.000
_cell.length_c   1.000
_cell.angle_alpha   90.00
_cell.angle_beta   90.00
_cell.angle_gamma   90.00
#
_symmetry.space_group_name_H-M   'P 1'
#
loop_
_entity.id
_entity.type
_entity.pdbx_description
1 polymer ?
#
loop_
_entity_poly.entity_id
_entity_poly.type
_entity_poly.pdbx_seq_one_letter_code
_entity_poly.pdbx_strand_id
1 'polypeptide(L)'
;LDSTLDRYSESATFLALAYYYTTQPQQRTELILIFFILVGSFMVSYTRARAEGLNIECKVGWLQRPERIVLVILGLLSGWMLPILWALAIFTNFTAFQRIYEVYSRTNQLSADRNGKT
;
A
#
# COMPACT_ATOMS: atom_id res chain seq x y z
N LEU A 1 15.11 -8.52 5.49
CA LEU A 1 14.51 -9.78 4.98
C LEU A 1 13.10 -10.01 5.51
N ASP A 2 12.86 -9.76 6.80
CA ASP A 2 11.55 -9.91 7.42
C ASP A 2 10.48 -9.08 6.69
N SER A 3 10.66 -7.75 6.62
CA SER A 3 9.72 -6.85 5.92
C SER A 3 9.49 -7.12 4.43
N THR A 4 10.33 -7.89 3.73
CA THR A 4 10.16 -8.21 2.30
C THR A 4 9.28 -9.43 2.09
N LEU A 5 9.48 -10.49 2.88
CA LEU A 5 8.62 -11.70 2.88
C LEU A 5 7.19 -11.34 3.23
N ASP A 6 7.08 -10.45 4.19
CA ASP A 6 5.86 -9.90 4.73
C ASP A 6 5.04 -9.15 3.65
N ARG A 7 5.69 -8.58 2.62
CA ARG A 7 4.98 -8.02 1.45
C ARG A 7 4.62 -9.07 0.42
N TYR A 8 5.48 -10.07 0.27
CA TYR A 8 5.25 -11.15 -0.68
C TYR A 8 4.01 -11.96 -0.29
N SER A 9 3.88 -12.24 1.01
CA SER A 9 2.68 -12.86 1.60
C SER A 9 1.43 -12.04 1.29
N GLU A 10 1.49 -10.72 1.51
CA GLU A 10 0.37 -9.83 1.28
C GLU A 10 -0.02 -9.74 -0.21
N SER A 11 0.96 -9.60 -1.10
CA SER A 11 0.74 -9.62 -2.56
C SER A 11 0.15 -10.96 -3.01
N ALA A 12 0.62 -12.08 -2.45
CA ALA A 12 0.08 -13.40 -2.75
C ALA A 12 -1.39 -13.53 -2.35
N THR A 13 -1.81 -12.97 -1.20
CA THR A 13 -3.21 -12.95 -0.77
C THR A 13 -4.10 -12.21 -1.78
N PHE A 14 -3.69 -11.01 -2.22
CA PHE A 14 -4.44 -10.26 -3.22
C PHE A 14 -4.43 -10.93 -4.60
N LEU A 15 -3.34 -11.58 -4.97
CA LEU A 15 -3.26 -12.36 -6.22
C LEU A 15 -4.22 -13.55 -6.20
N ALA A 16 -4.29 -14.27 -5.08
CA ALA A 16 -5.20 -15.40 -4.90
C ALA A 16 -6.67 -14.94 -4.97
N LEU A 17 -7.00 -13.81 -4.34
CA LEU A 17 -8.31 -13.16 -4.45
C LEU A 17 -8.62 -12.77 -5.91
N ALA A 18 -7.66 -12.17 -6.62
CA ALA A 18 -7.84 -11.83 -8.02
C ALA A 18 -8.13 -13.09 -8.85
N TYR A 19 -7.34 -14.15 -8.69
CA TYR A 19 -7.56 -15.40 -9.39
C TYR A 19 -8.95 -15.99 -9.11
N TYR A 20 -9.39 -16.01 -7.85
CA TYR A 20 -10.72 -16.46 -7.47
C TYR A 20 -11.85 -15.63 -8.13
N TYR A 21 -11.66 -14.33 -8.32
CA TYR A 21 -12.64 -13.48 -8.98
C TYR A 21 -12.61 -13.57 -10.51
N THR A 22 -11.50 -14.03 -11.12
CA THR A 22 -11.46 -14.31 -12.56
C THR A 22 -12.32 -15.51 -12.98
N THR A 23 -12.59 -16.44 -12.07
CA THR A 23 -13.40 -17.63 -12.34
C THR A 23 -14.91 -17.40 -12.15
N GLN A 24 -15.31 -16.22 -11.64
CA GLN A 24 -16.71 -15.88 -11.41
C GLN A 24 -17.25 -14.90 -12.47
N PRO A 25 -18.45 -15.14 -13.02
CA PRO A 25 -19.07 -14.22 -13.97
C PRO A 25 -19.42 -12.89 -13.29
N GLN A 26 -19.29 -11.78 -14.03
CA GLN A 26 -19.67 -10.40 -13.66
C GLN A 26 -18.85 -9.67 -12.57
N GLN A 27 -17.75 -10.23 -12.04
CA GLN A 27 -16.95 -9.58 -10.98
C GLN A 27 -15.76 -8.73 -11.47
N ARG A 28 -16.00 -7.89 -12.50
CA ARG A 28 -14.95 -7.03 -13.08
C ARG A 28 -14.51 -5.91 -12.14
N THR A 29 -15.41 -5.42 -11.29
CA THR A 29 -15.14 -4.29 -10.39
C THR A 29 -14.16 -4.67 -9.29
N GLU A 30 -14.35 -5.86 -8.70
CA GLU A 30 -13.52 -6.45 -7.66
C GLU A 30 -12.08 -6.62 -8.16
N LEU A 31 -11.92 -7.13 -9.38
CA LEU A 31 -10.61 -7.27 -10.03
C LEU A 31 -9.89 -5.93 -10.16
N ILE A 32 -10.58 -4.90 -10.68
CA ILE A 32 -10.00 -3.56 -10.84
C ILE A 32 -9.55 -3.01 -9.47
N LEU A 33 -10.38 -3.15 -8.42
CA LEU A 33 -10.04 -2.71 -7.08
C LEU A 33 -8.81 -3.43 -6.53
N ILE A 34 -8.72 -4.75 -6.73
CA ILE A 34 -7.54 -5.53 -6.31
C ILE A 34 -6.27 -5.04 -7.01
N PHE A 35 -6.33 -4.73 -8.30
CA PHE A 35 -5.20 -4.11 -9.00
C PHE A 35 -4.80 -2.77 -8.38
N PHE A 36 -5.76 -1.90 -8.06
CA PHE A 36 -5.47 -0.64 -7.36
C PHE A 36 -4.82 -0.84 -5.98
N ILE A 37 -5.24 -1.86 -5.23
CA ILE A 37 -4.65 -2.23 -3.94
C ILE A 37 -3.19 -2.69 -4.12
N LEU A 38 -2.93 -3.53 -5.14
CA LEU A 38 -1.58 -4.00 -5.47
C LEU A 38 -0.66 -2.84 -5.87
N VAL A 39 -1.12 -1.93 -6.73
CA VAL A 39 -0.36 -0.74 -7.13
C VAL A 39 0.01 0.11 -5.91
N GLY A 40 -0.95 0.40 -5.02
CA GLY A 40 -0.70 1.13 -3.78
C GLY A 40 0.32 0.42 -2.88
N SER A 41 0.21 -0.92 -2.76
CA SER A 41 1.16 -1.72 -1.98
C SER A 41 2.59 -1.66 -2.56
N PHE A 42 2.74 -1.76 -3.87
CA PHE A 42 4.06 -1.61 -4.51
C PHE A 42 4.62 -0.20 -4.34
N MET A 43 3.76 0.83 -4.42
CA MET A 43 4.22 2.21 -4.33
C MET A 43 4.77 2.57 -2.96
N VAL A 44 4.16 2.06 -1.87
CA VAL A 44 4.70 2.15 -0.49
C VAL A 44 6.09 1.48 -0.38
N SER A 45 6.34 0.46 -1.20
CA SER A 45 7.61 -0.29 -1.23
C SER A 45 8.70 0.51 -1.88
N TYR A 46 8.37 1.06 -3.03
CA TYR A 46 9.25 1.92 -3.78
C TYR A 46 9.63 3.17 -2.99
N THR A 47 8.66 3.85 -2.35
CA THR A 47 8.96 5.04 -1.55
C THR A 47 9.90 4.75 -0.41
N ARG A 48 9.70 3.64 0.30
CA ARG A 48 10.59 3.23 1.40
C ARG A 48 12.02 2.98 0.90
N ALA A 49 12.17 2.19 -0.16
CA ALA A 49 13.49 1.90 -0.75
C ALA A 49 14.18 3.19 -1.23
N ARG A 50 13.42 4.12 -1.83
CA ARG A 50 13.93 5.43 -2.26
C ARG A 50 14.36 6.30 -1.09
N ALA A 51 13.60 6.31 0.00
CA ALA A 51 13.92 7.07 1.21
C ALA A 51 15.15 6.53 1.93
N GLU A 52 15.26 5.20 2.06
CA GLU A 52 16.46 4.53 2.60
C GLU A 52 17.70 4.87 1.77
N GLY A 53 17.59 4.92 0.44
CA GLY A 53 18.67 5.39 -0.44
C GLY A 53 19.05 6.87 -0.30
N LEU A 54 18.18 7.69 0.31
CA LEU A 54 18.43 9.11 0.62
C LEU A 54 18.81 9.32 2.10
N ASN A 55 18.99 8.25 2.89
CA ASN A 55 19.18 8.28 4.35
C ASN A 55 18.04 9.00 5.11
N ILE A 56 16.81 8.94 4.61
CA ILE A 56 15.62 9.52 5.25
C ILE A 56 14.79 8.42 5.89
N GLU A 57 14.61 8.47 7.22
CA GLU A 57 13.70 7.55 7.92
C GLU A 57 12.23 7.86 7.62
N CYS A 58 11.51 6.91 7.03
CA CYS A 58 10.06 6.99 6.81
C CYS A 58 9.30 6.27 7.92
N LYS A 59 8.80 7.01 8.93
CA LYS A 59 7.98 6.45 10.03
C LYS A 59 6.46 6.61 9.87
N VAL A 60 5.99 7.18 8.77
CA VAL A 60 4.57 7.58 8.63
C VAL A 60 3.75 6.53 7.88
N GLY A 61 2.53 6.26 8.36
CA GLY A 61 1.50 5.47 7.68
C GLY A 61 0.32 5.21 8.60
N TRP A 62 -0.85 5.74 8.23
CA TRP A 62 -2.08 5.58 9.02
C TRP A 62 -2.61 4.15 8.99
N LEU A 63 -2.53 3.48 7.83
CA LEU A 63 -2.98 2.10 7.72
C LEU A 63 -1.79 1.15 7.85
N GLN A 64 -1.71 0.49 9.01
CA GLN A 64 -0.68 -0.47 9.34
C GLN A 64 -1.05 -1.87 8.82
N ARG A 65 -0.04 -2.73 8.65
CA ARG A 65 -0.19 -4.12 8.20
C ARG A 65 -1.33 -4.90 8.87
N PRO A 66 -1.55 -4.82 10.20
CA PRO A 66 -2.57 -5.62 10.86
C PRO A 66 -3.99 -5.26 10.40
N GLU A 67 -4.25 -3.97 10.21
CA GLU A 67 -5.59 -3.47 9.85
C GLU A 67 -6.01 -3.96 8.47
N ARG A 68 -5.06 -4.05 7.54
CA ARG A 68 -5.31 -4.54 6.18
C ARG A 68 -5.70 -6.03 6.17
N ILE A 69 -5.00 -6.83 6.97
CA ILE A 69 -5.29 -8.27 7.13
C ILE A 69 -6.64 -8.47 7.81
N VAL A 70 -6.93 -7.69 8.87
CA VAL A 70 -8.22 -7.74 9.58
C VAL A 70 -9.38 -7.43 8.62
N LEU A 71 -9.26 -6.40 7.78
CA LEU A 71 -10.28 -6.06 6.80
C LEU A 71 -10.52 -7.19 5.80
N VAL A 72 -9.47 -7.80 5.27
CA VAL A 72 -9.60 -8.95 4.34
C VAL A 72 -10.31 -10.14 5.02
N ILE A 73 -9.92 -10.47 6.25
CA ILE A 73 -10.55 -11.55 7.02
C ILE A 73 -12.03 -11.26 7.27
N LEU A 74 -12.37 -10.03 7.69
CA LEU A 74 -13.75 -9.61 7.89
C LEU A 74 -14.57 -9.69 6.59
N GLY A 75 -13.97 -9.34 5.45
CA GLY A 75 -14.63 -9.46 4.14
C GLY A 75 -14.93 -10.89 3.74
N LEU A 76 -14.00 -11.80 4.02
CA LEU A 76 -14.19 -13.23 3.76
C LEU A 76 -15.25 -13.85 4.67
N LEU A 77 -15.28 -13.47 5.95
CA LEU A 77 -16.24 -14.02 6.93
C LEU A 77 -17.66 -13.47 6.76
N SER A 78 -17.79 -12.17 6.46
CA SER A 78 -19.09 -11.51 6.31
C SER A 78 -19.73 -11.72 4.94
N GLY A 79 -18.93 -12.03 3.91
CA GLY A 79 -19.36 -12.05 2.51
C GLY A 79 -19.47 -10.67 1.86
N TRP A 80 -19.15 -9.59 2.59
CA TRP A 80 -19.25 -8.21 2.10
C TRP A 80 -17.91 -7.73 1.50
N MET A 81 -17.36 -8.52 0.58
CA MET A 81 -16.01 -8.25 0.06
C MET A 81 -15.93 -6.97 -0.78
N LEU A 82 -16.97 -6.66 -1.58
CA LEU A 82 -16.99 -5.48 -2.45
C LEU A 82 -16.76 -4.15 -1.69
N PRO A 83 -17.53 -3.79 -0.63
CA PRO A 83 -17.30 -2.55 0.11
C PRO A 83 -15.95 -2.53 0.83
N ILE A 84 -15.45 -3.70 1.26
CA ILE A 84 -14.13 -3.81 1.88
C ILE A 84 -13.01 -3.58 0.87
N LEU A 85 -13.12 -4.11 -0.35
CA LEU A 85 -12.16 -3.83 -1.43
C LEU A 85 -12.12 -2.35 -1.78
N TRP A 86 -13.27 -1.67 -1.77
CA TRP A 86 -13.33 -0.22 -1.94
C TRP A 86 -12.58 0.53 -0.84
N ALA A 87 -12.85 0.21 0.42
CA ALA A 87 -12.16 0.80 1.56
C ALA A 87 -10.65 0.54 1.46
N LEU A 88 -10.24 -0.71 1.22
CA LEU A 88 -8.85 -1.09 1.06
C LEU A 88 -8.17 -0.33 -0.09
N ALA A 89 -8.80 -0.22 -1.26
CA ALA A 89 -8.24 0.48 -2.40
C ALA A 89 -7.98 1.96 -2.07
N ILE A 90 -8.95 2.64 -1.47
CA ILE A 90 -8.83 4.06 -1.10
C ILE A 90 -7.74 4.24 -0.04
N PHE A 91 -7.82 3.50 1.06
CA PHE A 91 -6.89 3.68 2.17
C PHE A 91 -5.45 3.29 1.81
N THR A 92 -5.25 2.24 1.02
CA THR A 92 -3.90 1.81 0.61
C THR A 92 -3.25 2.89 -0.27
N ASN A 93 -3.99 3.43 -1.23
CA ASN A 93 -3.49 4.49 -2.10
C ASN A 93 -3.26 5.79 -1.33
N PHE A 94 -4.18 6.15 -0.43
CA PHE A 94 -4.02 7.33 0.43
C PHE A 94 -2.76 7.23 1.31
N THR A 95 -2.51 6.06 1.92
CA THR A 95 -1.31 5.81 2.71
C THR A 95 -0.03 5.89 1.86
N ALA A 96 -0.08 5.43 0.60
CA ALA A 96 1.02 5.57 -0.34
C ALA A 96 1.33 7.05 -0.62
N PHE A 97 0.30 7.86 -0.90
CA PHE A 97 0.45 9.31 -1.10
C PHE A 97 1.02 10.01 0.11
N GLN A 98 0.55 9.69 1.32
CA GLN A 98 1.11 10.25 2.56
C GLN A 98 2.61 9.98 2.70
N ARG A 99 3.05 8.75 2.41
CA ARG A 99 4.48 8.39 2.45
C ARG A 99 5.29 9.14 1.40
N ILE A 100 4.76 9.27 0.18
CA ILE A 100 5.42 10.04 -0.89
C ILE A 100 5.57 11.51 -0.47
N TYR A 101 4.52 12.11 0.06
CA TYR A 101 4.53 13.51 0.49
C TYR A 101 5.54 13.76 1.61
N GLU A 102 5.61 12.89 2.61
CA GLU A 102 6.60 12.99 3.68
C GLU A 102 8.03 12.93 3.13
N VAL A 103 8.33 11.96 2.26
CA VAL A 103 9.65 11.82 1.63
C VAL A 103 10.00 13.08 0.83
N TYR A 104 9.03 13.60 0.07
CA TYR A 104 9.20 14.81 -0.71
C TYR A 104 9.50 16.03 0.19
N SER A 105 8.71 16.24 1.23
CA SER A 105 8.89 17.33 2.20
C SER A 105 10.26 17.26 2.89
N ARG A 106 10.66 16.07 3.37
CA ARG A 106 11.96 15.82 4.01
C ARG A 106 13.13 16.08 3.06
N THR A 107 13.01 15.65 1.80
CA THR A 107 14.03 15.88 0.77
C THR A 107 14.17 17.36 0.45
N ASN A 108 13.07 18.10 0.40
CA ASN A 108 13.08 19.54 0.15
C ASN A 108 13.71 20.33 1.31
N GLN A 109 13.43 19.95 2.57
CA GLN A 109 14.09 20.52 3.75
C GLN A 109 15.60 20.28 3.75
N LEU A 110 16.05 19.05 3.46
CA LEU A 110 17.48 18.72 3.33
C LEU A 110 18.17 19.54 2.23
N SER A 111 17.47 19.80 1.13
CA SER A 111 18.00 20.60 0.02
C SER A 111 18.09 22.08 0.39
N ALA A 112 17.14 22.62 1.15
CA ALA A 112 17.16 23.98 1.67
C ALA A 112 18.29 24.19 2.71
N ASP A 113 18.47 23.25 3.64
CA ASP A 113 19.57 23.29 4.63
C ASP A 113 20.96 23.24 3.96
N ARG A 114 21.09 22.51 2.84
CA ARG A 114 22.34 22.46 2.08
C ARG A 114 22.64 23.79 1.37
N ASN A 115 21.62 24.50 0.90
CA ASN A 115 21.77 25.79 0.23
C ASN A 115 21.93 26.98 1.20
N GLY A 116 21.53 26.84 2.47
CA GLY A 116 21.74 27.87 3.50
C GLY A 116 23.13 27.86 4.15
N LYS A 117 24.00 26.89 3.81
CA LYS A 117 25.36 26.73 4.35
C LYS A 117 26.49 27.18 3.39
N THR A 118 26.16 27.83 2.28
CA THR A 118 27.13 28.49 1.38
C THR A 118 27.18 29.98 1.60
#